data_AF-A0A415ELU3-F1
#
_entry.id   AF-A0A415ELU3-F1
#
_cell.length_a   1.000
_cell.length_b   1.000
_cell.length_c   1.000
_cell.angle_alpha   90.00
_cell.angle_beta   90.00
_cell.angle_gamma   90.00
#
_symmetry.space_group_name_H-M   'P 1'
#
loop_
_entity.id
_entity.type
_entity.pdbx_description
1 polymer ?
#
loop_
_entity_poly.entity_id
_entity_poly.type
_entity_poly.pdbx_seq_one_letter_code
_entity_poly.pdbx_strand_id
1 'polypeptide(L)' 'MPDTTDLRKKILDFKEREKLSYQTMANLIQENKSEVYQAVIGTRTNPKSNIIISKLLQAYGL' A
#
# COMPACT_ATOMS: atom_id res chain seq x y z
N MET A 1 -11.22 -0.86 -13.72
CA MET A 1 -10.08 -1.25 -12.86
C MET A 1 -10.60 -2.21 -11.81
N PRO A 2 -9.84 -3.25 -11.42
CA PRO A 2 -10.25 -4.16 -10.35
C PRO A 2 -10.50 -3.37 -9.06
N ASP A 3 -11.50 -3.77 -8.29
CA ASP A 3 -11.74 -3.19 -6.97
C ASP A 3 -10.58 -3.59 -6.05
N THR A 4 -9.81 -2.59 -5.60
CA THR A 4 -8.67 -2.78 -4.69
C THR A 4 -9.01 -2.34 -3.27
N THR A 5 -10.28 -2.01 -2.98
CA THR A 5 -10.72 -1.49 -1.68
C THR A 5 -10.42 -2.47 -0.56
N ASP A 6 -10.72 -3.76 -0.74
CA ASP A 6 -10.44 -4.79 0.27
C ASP A 6 -8.93 -4.99 0.49
N LEU A 7 -8.13 -4.92 -0.58
CA LEU A 7 -6.68 -5.06 -0.50
C LEU A 7 -6.03 -3.88 0.24
N ARG A 8 -6.52 -2.66 -0.03
CA ARG A 8 -6.10 -1.45 0.68
C ARG A 8 -6.43 -1.55 2.16
N LYS A 9 -7.63 -2.05 2.49
CA LYS A 9 -8.04 -2.25 3.87
C LYS A 9 -7.13 -3.25 4.59
N LYS A 10 -6.80 -4.39 3.99
CA LYS A 10 -5.82 -5.34 4.55
C LYS A 10 -4.47 -4.69 4.85
N ILE A 11 -3.97 -3.87 3.93
CA ILE A 11 -2.70 -3.16 4.12
C ILE A 11 -2.80 -2.14 5.27
N LEU A 12 -3.91 -1.41 5.37
CA LEU A 12 -4.15 -0.45 6.45
C LEU A 12 -4.25 -1.13 7.81
N ASP A 13 -5.03 -2.21 7.90
CA ASP A 13 -5.19 -2.99 9.13
C ASP A 13 -3.84 -3.56 9.60
N PHE A 14 -3.04 -4.08 8.65
CA PHE A 14 -1.68 -4.55 8.94
C PHE A 14 -0.76 -3.42 9.41
N LYS A 15 -0.79 -2.27 8.73
CA LYS A 15 -0.02 -1.08 9.11
C LYS A 15 -0.37 -0.63 10.53
N GLU A 16 -1.65 -0.64 10.91
CA GLU A 16 -2.09 -0.25 12.25
C GLU A 16 -1.66 -1.27 13.31
N ARG A 17 -1.84 -2.57 13.03
CA ARG A 17 -1.44 -3.66 13.93
C ARG A 17 0.06 -3.65 14.22
N GLU A 18 0.88 -3.51 13.18
CA GLU A 18 2.35 -3.49 13.28
C GLU A 18 2.92 -2.09 13.58
N LYS A 19 2.06 -1.07 13.75
CA LYS A 19 2.42 0.34 13.97
C LYS A 19 3.42 0.88 12.94
N LEU A 20 3.28 0.46 11.68
CA LEU A 20 4.17 0.85 10.61
C LEU A 20 3.92 2.29 10.14
N SER A 21 5.01 2.98 9.82
CA SER A 21 4.95 4.27 9.15
C SER A 21 4.87 4.09 7.63
N TYR A 22 4.23 5.03 6.93
CA TYR A 22 4.24 5.03 5.46
C TYR A 22 5.66 5.12 4.87
N GLN A 23 6.62 5.71 5.59
CA GLN A 23 8.02 5.74 5.18
C GLN A 23 8.63 4.34 5.22
N THR A 24 8.35 3.56 6.25
CA THR A 24 8.82 2.17 6.38
C THR A 24 8.27 1.31 5.27
N MET A 25 6.98 1.44 4.96
CA MET A 25 6.33 0.74 3.85
C MET A 25 6.98 1.10 2.52
N ALA A 26 7.25 2.38 2.30
CA ALA A 26 7.88 2.90 1.08
C ALA A 26 9.33 2.40 0.91
N ASN A 27 10.12 2.40 1.98
CA ASN A 27 11.48 1.87 1.96
C ASN A 27 11.52 0.38 1.59
N LEU A 28 10.57 -0.41 2.11
CA LEU A 28 10.49 -1.86 1.85
C LEU A 28 10.31 -2.18 0.37
N ILE A 29 9.48 -1.40 -0.33
CA ILE A 29 9.16 -1.63 -1.75
C ILE A 29 9.96 -0.72 -2.70
N GLN A 30 10.89 0.07 -2.15
CA GLN A 30 11.71 1.07 -2.86
C GLN A 30 10.88 2.09 -3.65
N GLU A 31 9.82 2.64 -3.05
CA GLU A 31 8.95 3.65 -3.64
C GLU A 31 8.92 4.94 -2.81
N ASN A 32 8.26 5.98 -3.31
CA ASN A 32 8.08 7.23 -2.55
C ASN A 32 6.96 7.11 -1.50
N LYS A 33 7.19 7.65 -0.30
CA LYS A 33 6.18 7.74 0.77
C LYS A 33 4.85 8.34 0.30
N SER A 34 4.90 9.43 -0.46
CA SER A 34 3.69 10.10 -0.96
C SER A 34 2.89 9.23 -1.91
N GLU A 35 3.57 8.40 -2.72
CA GLU A 35 2.93 7.49 -3.66
C GLU A 35 2.32 6.30 -2.93
N VAL A 36 3.01 5.76 -1.92
CA VAL A 36 2.46 4.73 -1.03
C VAL A 36 1.22 5.21 -0.30
N TYR A 37 1.26 6.42 0.26
CA TYR A 37 0.10 7.03 0.91
C TYR A 37 -1.09 7.15 -0.06
N GLN A 38 -0.88 7.68 -1.26
CA GLN A 38 -1.94 7.83 -2.26
C GLN A 38 -2.51 6.49 -2.73
N ALA A 39 -1.65 5.48 -2.89
CA ALA A 39 -2.04 4.14 -3.31
C ALA A 39 -2.90 3.43 -2.25
N VAL A 40 -2.50 3.53 -0.98
CA VAL A 40 -3.14 2.84 0.14
C VAL A 40 -4.44 3.54 0.58
N ILE A 41 -4.46 4.88 0.64
CA ILE A 41 -5.67 5.64 0.99
C ILE A 41 -6.68 5.66 -0.17
N GLY A 42 -6.22 5.41 -1.40
CA GLY A 42 -7.10 5.27 -2.55
C GLY A 42 -7.53 6.58 -3.21
N THR A 43 -6.85 7.68 -2.89
CA THR A 43 -7.07 9.00 -3.52
C THR A 43 -6.67 9.03 -5.00
N ARG A 44 -5.92 8.03 -5.49
CA ARG A 44 -5.63 7.82 -6.91
C ARG A 44 -5.78 6.36 -7.34
N THR A 45 -6.70 6.12 -8.26
CA THR A 45 -6.86 4.87 -9.03
C THR A 45 -6.06 4.97 -10.33
N ASN A 46 -4.74 4.94 -10.21
CA ASN A 46 -3.84 4.85 -11.37
C ASN A 46 -3.17 3.46 -11.40
N PRO A 47 -2.62 3.02 -12.56
CA PRO A 47 -1.93 1.74 -12.66
C PRO A 47 -0.76 1.60 -11.67
N LYS A 48 -0.10 2.71 -11.32
CA LYS A 48 1.01 2.74 -10.36
C LYS A 48 0.56 2.36 -8.94
N SER A 49 -0.62 2.80 -8.49
CA SER A 49 -1.19 2.44 -7.19
C SER A 49 -1.40 0.93 -7.08
N ASN A 50 -1.84 0.27 -8.17
CA ASN A 50 -2.03 -1.18 -8.17
C ASN A 50 -0.70 -1.93 -8.04
N ILE A 51 0.36 -1.43 -8.68
CA ILE A 51 1.72 -1.98 -8.54
C ILE A 51 2.20 -1.84 -7.10
N ILE A 52 2.02 -0.66 -6.49
CA ILE A 52 2.38 -0.40 -5.10
C ILE A 52 1.64 -1.34 -4.14
N ILE A 53 0.31 -1.45 -4.29
CA ILE A 53 -0.52 -2.37 -3.49
C ILE A 53 -0.01 -3.80 -3.63
N SER A 54 0.26 -4.26 -4.86
CA SER A 54 0.74 -5.63 -5.11
C SER A 54 2.11 -5.88 -4.47
N LYS A 55 3.05 -4.93 -4.58
CA LYS A 55 4.37 -5.02 -3.93
C LYS A 55 4.24 -5.08 -2.40
N LEU A 56 3.36 -4.29 -1.81
CA LEU A 56 3.14 -4.28 -0.36
C LEU A 56 2.53 -5.61 0.12
N LEU A 57 1.52 -6.13 -0.58
CA LEU A 57 0.94 -7.43 -0.24
C LEU A 57 1.98 -8.54 -0.32
N GLN A 58 2.79 -8.57 -1.38
CA GLN A 58 3.85 -9.56 -1.55
C GLN A 58 4.92 -9.44 -0.46
N ALA A 59 5.34 -8.23 -0.11
CA ALA A 59 6.37 -8.00 0.90
C ALA A 59 5.90 -8.35 2.32
N TYR A 60 4.60 -8.23 2.60
CA TYR A 60 4.00 -8.58 3.90
C TYR A 60 3.43 -10.00 3.96
N GLY A 61 3.36 -10.71 2.84
CA GLY A 61 2.76 -12.04 2.77
C GLY A 61 1.24 -12.03 3.01
N LEU A 62 0.53 -11.01 2.52
CA LEU A 62 -0.92 -10.78 2.69
C LEU A 62 -1.76 -11.21 1.47
#